data_AF-A0A0C9M173-F1
#
_entry.id   AF-A0A0C9M173-F1
#
_cell.length_a   1.000
_cell.length_b   1.000
_cell.length_c   1.000
_cell.angle_alpha   90.00
_cell.angle_beta   90.00
_cell.angle_gamma   90.00
#
_symmetry.space_group_name_H-M   'P 1'
#
loop_
_entity.id
_entity.type
_entity.pdbx_description
1 polymer ?
#
loop_
_entity_poly.entity_id
_entity_poly.type
_entity_poly.pdbx_seq_one_letter_code
_entity_poly.pdbx_strand_id
1 'polypeptide(L)'
;MLSDPAWDLMIDMFVTEAKGKRLSVTSASAATRAAPTTGLRWINRLVDDGLVTRICDPSDRRRSFLALSDASWWRILDWARDTRSALAVAVQG
;
A
#
# COMPACT_ATOMS: atom_id res chain seq x y z
N MET A 1 15.85 12.64 2.39
CA MET A 1 14.38 12.83 2.38
C MET A 1 13.76 11.61 3.04
N LEU A 2 12.96 11.81 4.09
CA LEU A 2 12.36 10.71 4.87
C LEU A 2 11.28 10.01 4.04
N SER A 3 11.18 8.69 4.14
CA SER A 3 10.08 7.95 3.54
C SER A 3 8.78 8.36 4.22
N ASP A 4 7.73 8.58 3.43
CA ASP A 4 6.38 8.73 3.95
C ASP A 4 5.88 7.32 4.26
N PRO A 5 5.67 6.94 5.55
CA PRO A 5 5.26 5.59 5.90
C PRO A 5 3.90 5.20 5.31
N ALA A 6 3.04 6.18 5.01
CA ALA A 6 1.78 5.92 4.33
C ALA A 6 2.02 5.51 2.87
N TRP A 7 2.95 6.19 2.19
CA TRP A 7 3.34 5.85 0.82
C TRP A 7 4.01 4.48 0.73
N ASP A 8 4.96 4.17 1.63
CA ASP A 8 5.64 2.87 1.66
C ASP A 8 4.62 1.72 1.83
N LEU A 9 3.62 1.93 2.68
CA LEU A 9 2.54 0.98 2.93
C LEU A 9 1.65 0.79 1.71
N MET A 10 1.27 1.88 1.03
CA MET A 10 0.49 1.83 -0.20
C MET A 10 1.24 1.13 -1.34
N ILE A 11 2.56 1.34 -1.45
CA ILE A 11 3.41 0.64 -2.43
C ILE A 11 3.53 -0.85 -2.11
N ASP A 12 3.69 -1.23 -0.85
CA ASP A 12 3.73 -2.66 -0.46
C ASP A 12 2.39 -3.37 -0.75
N MET A 13 1.26 -2.68 -0.48
CA MET A 13 -0.08 -3.15 -0.90
C MET A 13 -0.16 -3.30 -2.41
N PHE A 14 0.23 -2.28 -3.17
CA PHE A 14 0.21 -2.29 -4.63
C PHE A 14 1.00 -3.48 -5.20
N VAL A 15 2.23 -3.70 -4.74
CA VAL A 15 3.07 -4.80 -5.20
C VAL A 15 2.49 -6.16 -4.81
N THR A 16 1.86 -6.27 -3.63
CA THR A 16 1.27 -7.53 -3.13
C THR A 16 0.05 -7.94 -3.94
N GLU A 17 -0.89 -7.00 -4.15
CA GLU A 17 -2.10 -7.22 -4.95
C GLU A 17 -1.77 -7.47 -6.42
N ALA A 18 -0.76 -6.80 -6.98
CA ALA A 18 -0.35 -7.00 -8.38
C ALA A 18 0.20 -8.42 -8.62
N LYS A 19 0.65 -9.08 -7.55
CA LYS A 19 1.06 -10.50 -7.54
C LYS A 19 -0.10 -11.46 -7.24
N GLY A 20 -1.34 -10.97 -7.18
CA GLY A 20 -2.53 -11.75 -6.84
C GLY A 20 -2.57 -12.20 -5.37
N LYS A 21 -1.82 -11.54 -4.49
CA LYS A 21 -1.77 -11.86 -3.05
C LYS A 21 -2.60 -10.86 -2.25
N ARG A 22 -3.00 -11.26 -1.04
CA ARG A 22 -3.66 -10.38 -0.06
C ARG A 22 -2.67 -9.96 1.01
N LEU A 23 -2.71 -8.69 1.42
CA LEU A 23 -1.88 -8.19 2.51
C LEU A 23 -2.65 -8.20 3.83
N SER A 24 -2.15 -8.91 4.86
CA SER A 24 -2.76 -8.88 6.19
C SER A 24 -2.41 -7.60 6.94
N VAL A 25 -3.26 -7.13 7.86
CA VAL A 25 -2.97 -5.96 8.72
C VAL A 25 -1.64 -6.12 9.48
N THR A 26 -1.35 -7.32 9.97
CA THR A 26 -0.12 -7.62 10.71
C THR A 26 1.11 -7.50 9.81
N SER A 27 1.05 -8.08 8.61
CA SER A 27 2.13 -7.97 7.61
C SER A 27 2.34 -6.52 7.16
N ALA A 28 1.25 -5.81 6.88
CA ALA A 28 1.26 -4.42 6.46
C ALA A 28 1.89 -3.50 7.53
N SER A 29 1.55 -3.70 8.80
CA SER A 29 2.13 -2.93 9.90
C SER A 29 3.64 -3.11 10.00
N ALA A 30 4.15 -4.32 9.72
CA ALA A 30 5.58 -4.61 9.69
C ALA A 30 6.30 -3.94 8.50
N ALA A 31 5.61 -3.70 7.38
CA ALA A 31 6.18 -3.07 6.18
C ALA A 31 6.52 -1.58 6.38
N THR A 32 5.81 -0.89 7.29
CA THR A 32 5.98 0.56 7.53
C THR A 32 7.34 0.98 8.10
N ARG A 33 8.22 0.01 8.46
CA ARG A 33 9.51 0.24 9.14
C ARG A 33 9.41 1.12 10.39
N ALA A 34 8.20 1.30 10.93
CA ALA A 34 7.89 2.05 12.12
C ALA A 34 7.52 1.11 13.29
N ALA A 35 7.42 1.64 14.50
CA ALA A 35 6.86 0.90 15.63
C ALA A 35 5.44 0.36 15.28
N PRO A 36 5.04 -0.84 15.73
CA PRO A 36 3.78 -1.48 15.31
C PRO A 36 2.52 -0.63 15.50
N THR A 37 2.45 0.16 16.59
CA THR A 37 1.34 1.09 16.87
C THR A 37 1.26 2.25 15.88
N THR A 38 2.41 2.68 15.34
CA THR A 38 2.49 3.68 14.27
C THR A 38 1.99 3.11 12.95
N GLY A 39 2.29 1.84 12.64
CA GLY A 39 1.77 1.17 11.44
C GLY A 39 0.23 1.10 11.44
N LEU A 40 -0.38 0.72 12.56
CA LEU A 40 -1.83 0.72 12.71
C LEU A 40 -2.44 2.13 12.58
N ARG A 41 -1.78 3.16 13.10
CA ARG A 41 -2.25 4.54 12.95
C ARG A 41 -2.32 4.97 11.48
N TRP A 42 -1.30 4.62 10.69
CA TRP A 42 -1.29 4.91 9.25
C TRP A 42 -2.34 4.12 8.48
N ILE A 43 -2.50 2.83 8.79
CA ILE A 43 -3.56 2.00 8.21
C ILE A 43 -4.93 2.63 8.46
N ASN A 44 -5.22 2.99 9.72
CA ASN A 44 -6.51 3.61 10.07
C ASN A 44 -6.71 4.92 9.32
N ARG A 45 -5.70 5.79 9.28
CA ARG A 45 -5.77 7.04 8.53
C ARG A 45 -6.06 6.81 7.04
N LEU A 46 -5.37 5.88 6.39
CA LEU A 46 -5.58 5.57 4.97
C LEU A 46 -6.99 4.99 4.70
N VAL A 47 -7.55 4.27 5.67
CA VAL A 47 -8.93 3.78 5.62
C VAL A 47 -9.92 4.93 5.79
N ASP A 48 -9.69 5.81 6.76
CA ASP A 48 -10.53 6.99 7.01
C ASP A 48 -10.52 7.95 5.80
N ASP A 49 -9.36 8.09 5.14
CA ASP A 49 -9.19 8.89 3.92
C ASP A 49 -9.77 8.20 2.66
N GLY A 50 -10.29 6.98 2.77
CA GLY A 50 -10.87 6.21 1.66
C GLY A 50 -9.85 5.69 0.64
N LEU A 51 -8.56 5.74 0.96
CA LEU A 51 -7.47 5.28 0.09
C LEU A 51 -7.28 3.77 0.15
N VAL A 52 -7.54 3.18 1.31
CA VAL A 52 -7.44 1.74 1.61
C VAL A 52 -8.76 1.23 2.16
N THR A 53 -9.07 -0.03 1.91
CA THR A 53 -10.21 -0.74 2.50
C THR A 53 -9.73 -1.89 3.38
N ARG A 54 -10.46 -2.16 4.46
CA ARG A 54 -10.21 -3.31 5.34
C ARG A 54 -11.26 -4.39 5.07
N ILE A 55 -10.81 -5.61 4.83
CA ILE A 55 -11.64 -6.77 4.52
C ILE A 55 -11.45 -7.81 5.62
N CYS A 56 -12.52 -8.18 6.33
CA CYS A 56 -12.47 -9.24 7.33
C CYS A 56 -12.22 -10.60 6.66
N ASP A 57 -11.39 -11.44 7.28
CA ASP A 57 -11.23 -12.82 6.82
C ASP A 57 -12.47 -13.63 7.26
N PRO A 58 -13.24 -14.23 6.32
CA PRO A 58 -14.41 -15.03 6.67
C PRO A 58 -14.06 -16.30 7.44
N SER A 59 -12.82 -16.78 7.36
CA SER A 59 -12.35 -17.99 8.05
C SER A 59 -11.75 -17.71 9.43
N ASP A 60 -11.30 -16.47 9.70
CA ASP A 60 -10.65 -16.09 10.95
C ASP A 60 -10.96 -14.62 11.32
N ARG A 61 -11.88 -14.42 12.28
CA ARG A 61 -12.28 -13.07 12.74
C ARG A 61 -11.15 -12.26 13.39
N ARG A 62 -10.03 -12.89 13.76
CA ARG A 62 -8.85 -12.20 14.30
C ARG A 62 -7.97 -11.63 13.19
N ARG A 63 -8.24 -12.02 11.94
CA ARG A 63 -7.49 -11.61 10.76
C ARG A 63 -8.31 -10.64 9.91
N SER A 64 -7.63 -9.62 9.41
CA SER A 64 -8.16 -8.75 8.39
C SER A 64 -7.09 -8.51 7.34
N PHE A 65 -7.55 -8.36 6.11
CA PHE A 65 -6.74 -7.98 4.97
C PHE A 65 -6.96 -6.50 4.64
N LEU A 66 -5.98 -5.92 3.98
CA LEU A 66 -6.04 -4.59 3.42
C LEU A 66 -6.06 -4.71 1.90
N ALA A 67 -6.80 -3.83 1.26
CA ALA A 67 -6.77 -3.64 -0.17
C ALA A 67 -6.76 -2.15 -0.51
N LEU A 68 -6.03 -1.74 -1.54
CA LEU A 68 -6.17 -0.38 -2.08
C LEU A 68 -7.61 -0.18 -2.59
N SER A 69 -8.11 1.04 -2.45
CA SER A 69 -9.28 1.46 -3.24
C SER A 69 -8.93 1.43 -4.72
N ASP A 70 -9.92 1.18 -5.58
CA ASP A 70 -9.72 1.20 -7.04
C ASP A 70 -9.07 2.51 -7.51
N ALA A 71 -9.52 3.65 -6.98
CA ALA A 71 -8.95 4.95 -7.31
C ALA A 71 -7.47 5.06 -6.91
N SER A 72 -7.11 4.59 -5.72
CA SER A 72 -5.70 4.61 -5.27
C SER A 72 -4.83 3.64 -6.06
N TRP A 73 -5.37 2.47 -6.40
CA TRP A 73 -4.70 1.49 -7.26
C TRP A 73 -4.29 2.11 -8.60
N TRP A 74 -5.24 2.73 -9.30
CA TRP A 74 -4.99 3.33 -10.61
C TRP A 74 -4.02 4.49 -10.53
N ARG A 75 -4.11 5.33 -9.48
CA ARG A 75 -3.17 6.45 -9.26
C ARG A 75 -1.73 5.97 -9.08
N ILE A 76 -1.51 4.88 -8.34
CA ILE A 76 -0.17 4.30 -8.16
C ILE A 76 0.32 3.69 -9.47
N LEU A 77 -0.55 3.00 -10.22
CA LEU A 77 -0.17 2.43 -11.50
C LEU A 77 0.25 3.51 -12.51
N ASP A 78 -0.51 4.60 -12.57
CA ASP A 78 -0.23 5.75 -13.43
C ASP A 78 1.12 6.38 -13.07
N TRP A 79 1.31 6.70 -11.78
CA TRP A 79 2.59 7.16 -11.26
C TRP A 79 3.75 6.23 -11.61
N ALA A 80 3.58 4.91 -11.48
CA ALA A 80 4.62 3.93 -11.79
C ALA A 80 4.96 3.89 -13.29
N ARG A 81 3.95 4.05 -14.16
CA ARG A 81 4.14 4.12 -15.63
C ARG A 81 4.87 5.39 -16.04
N ASP A 82 4.44 6.53 -15.50
CA ASP A 82 5.04 7.83 -15.76
C ASP A 82 6.50 7.87 -15.29
N THR A 83 6.74 7.41 -14.07
CA THR A 83 8.10 7.33 -13.49
C THR A 83 9.01 6.44 -14.32
N ARG A 84 8.53 5.27 -14.76
CA ARG A 84 9.29 4.38 -15.65
C ARG A 84 9.62 5.04 -16.97
N SER A 85 8.67 5.77 -17.55
CA SER A 85 8.85 6.44 -18.84
C SER A 85 9.85 7.58 -18.76
N ALA A 86 9.76 8.42 -17.71
CA ALA A 86 10.72 9.48 -17.44
C ALA A 86 12.15 8.95 -17.21
N LEU A 87 12.30 7.88 -16.44
CA LEU A 87 13.60 7.25 -16.20
C LEU A 87 14.18 6.63 -17.48
N ALA A 88 13.35 6.03 -18.34
CA ALA A 88 13.82 5.48 -19.61
C ALA A 88 14.39 6.57 -20.54
N VAL A 89 13.77 7.75 -20.58
CA VAL A 89 14.28 8.92 -21.32
C VAL A 89 15.59 9.43 -20.73
N ALA A 90 15.66 9.55 -19.40
CA ALA A 90 16.84 10.08 -18.71
C ALA A 90 18.09 9.18 -18.81
N VAL A 91 17.91 7.86 -18.98
CA VAL A 91 19.03 6.90 -19.16
C VAL A 91 19.52 6.84 -20.62
N GLN A 92 18.74 7.35 -21.57
CA GLN A 92 19.07 7.34 -23.01
C GLN A 92 19.69 8.64 -23.53
N GLY A 93 19.73 9.71 -22.72
CA GLY A 93 20.36 11.01 -23.04
C GLY A 93 21.62 11.25 -22.23
#